data_AF-A0A950XHK9-F1
#
_entry.id   AF-A0A950XHK9-F1
#
_cell.length_a   1.000
_cell.length_b   1.000
_cell.length_c   1.000
_cell.angle_alpha   90.00
_cell.angle_beta   90.00
_cell.angle_gamma   90.00
#
_symmetry.space_group_name_H-M   'P 1'
#
loop_
_entity.id
_entity.type
_entity.pdbx_description
1 polymer ?
#
loop_
_entity_poly.entity_id
_entity_poly.type
_entity_poly.pdbx_seq_one_letter_code
_entity_poly.pdbx_strand_id
1 'polypeptide(L)'
;MAQRADSTRPGSLATYRKKRDFQQTPEPSGRKGKTAAAKSRMRFVVQMHRATRLHYDFRLEADGVLASWAVPKGPTLVPGDRRLAMHVEDHPLDYRDFEGNIPEKQYGAGNVIVWDRGTYTLAEGTDPADEIANGKIKFVLHGKKLNGEFTLVKIKAREGEHGEPWLLLKDRDEYADPNYDPADHPKSVKSGKTLQDVARDPRARTWQSKPSARHTAAPRRPRVKRDPLPQPKSLMLATLVAAPFDDPGWLFEIKWDGYRALCTIEENKLTVVSRNGLDMLRRFPDLQQLAGAFASVPVVVDGEIVSLD
;
A
#
# COMPACT_ATOMS: atom_id res chain seq x y z
N MET A 1 -44.52 10.07 -5.98
CA MET A 1 -43.44 9.09 -6.20
C MET A 1 -42.16 9.68 -5.62
N ALA A 2 -41.76 9.24 -4.43
CA ALA A 2 -40.52 9.69 -3.80
C ALA A 2 -39.40 8.69 -4.12
N GLN A 3 -38.38 9.15 -4.84
CA GLN A 3 -37.18 8.37 -5.14
C GLN A 3 -36.49 8.00 -3.83
N ARG A 4 -36.33 6.69 -3.59
CA ARG A 4 -35.43 6.19 -2.54
C ARG A 4 -34.01 6.52 -2.97
N ALA A 5 -33.31 7.32 -2.18
CA ALA A 5 -31.90 7.60 -2.37
C ALA A 5 -31.11 6.29 -2.33
N ASP A 6 -30.43 5.99 -3.43
CA ASP A 6 -29.54 4.86 -3.58
C ASP A 6 -28.37 4.96 -2.59
N SER A 7 -28.38 4.12 -1.57
CA SER A 7 -27.49 4.21 -0.40
C SER A 7 -26.15 3.47 -0.58
N THR A 8 -25.73 3.16 -1.81
CA THR A 8 -24.62 2.22 -2.05
C THR A 8 -23.41 2.79 -2.79
N ARG A 9 -23.53 3.99 -3.36
CA ARG A 9 -22.37 4.68 -3.95
C ARG A 9 -21.43 5.18 -2.84
N PRO A 10 -20.15 4.74 -2.79
CA PRO A 10 -19.17 5.28 -1.86
C PRO A 10 -18.98 6.78 -2.06
N GLY A 11 -18.77 7.52 -0.98
CA GLY A 11 -18.45 8.94 -1.08
C GLY A 11 -18.73 9.79 0.16
N SER A 12 -19.13 9.19 1.29
CA SER A 12 -19.55 9.94 2.48
C SER A 12 -18.91 9.43 3.78
N LEU A 13 -18.22 10.31 4.48
CA LEU A 13 -17.63 10.03 5.80
C LEU A 13 -18.60 10.28 6.97
N ALA A 14 -19.88 10.55 6.70
CA ALA A 14 -20.84 10.95 7.75
C ALA A 14 -21.04 9.85 8.79
N THR A 15 -21.29 8.62 8.36
CA THR A 15 -21.48 7.47 9.26
C THR A 15 -20.20 7.13 10.02
N TYR A 16 -19.05 7.18 9.35
CA TYR A 16 -17.74 6.97 9.97
C TYR A 16 -17.49 7.94 11.14
N ARG A 17 -17.65 9.24 10.89
CA ARG A 17 -17.45 10.27 11.91
C ARG A 17 -18.45 10.18 13.05
N LYS A 18 -19.70 9.77 12.77
CA LYS A 18 -20.73 9.56 13.80
C LYS A 18 -20.41 8.37 14.71
N LYS A 19 -19.72 7.35 14.20
CA LYS A 19 -19.37 6.13 14.95
C LYS A 19 -18.02 6.21 15.69
N ARG A 20 -17.33 7.35 15.70
CA ARG A 20 -16.00 7.50 16.32
C ARG A 20 -15.96 8.68 17.27
N ASP A 21 -15.33 8.45 18.41
CA ASP A 21 -14.90 9.52 19.31
C ASP A 21 -13.40 9.75 19.15
N PHE A 22 -13.02 10.75 18.35
CA PHE A 22 -11.62 11.07 18.03
C PHE A 22 -10.83 11.67 19.20
N GLN A 23 -11.45 11.94 20.35
CA GLN A 23 -10.70 12.24 21.57
C GLN A 23 -10.20 10.96 22.26
N GLN A 24 -10.83 9.83 21.97
CA GLN A 24 -10.52 8.53 22.58
C GLN A 24 -9.84 7.58 21.60
N THR A 25 -10.27 7.54 20.35
CA THR A 25 -9.66 6.65 19.34
C THR A 25 -8.42 7.29 18.72
N PRO A 26 -7.35 6.50 18.49
CA PRO A 26 -6.23 6.92 17.67
C PRO A 26 -6.62 7.02 16.17
N GLU A 27 -7.81 6.62 15.73
CA GLU A 27 -8.14 6.66 14.31
C GLU A 27 -8.16 8.09 13.70
N PRO A 28 -7.79 8.25 12.40
CA PRO A 28 -7.85 9.55 11.74
C PRO A 28 -9.28 10.04 11.53
N SER A 29 -9.60 11.25 11.99
CA SER A 29 -10.89 11.91 11.68
C SER A 29 -11.09 12.16 10.18
N GLY A 30 -9.98 12.40 9.47
CA GLY A 30 -9.86 12.44 8.02
C GLY A 30 -10.72 13.49 7.31
N ARG A 31 -10.40 13.76 6.04
CA ARG A 31 -11.27 14.52 5.12
C ARG A 31 -11.50 13.69 3.87
N LYS A 32 -12.63 13.93 3.19
CA LYS A 32 -12.85 13.38 1.85
C LYS A 32 -11.67 13.83 0.97
N GLY A 33 -11.06 12.88 0.26
CA GLY A 33 -10.01 13.14 -0.70
C GLY A 33 -10.53 13.84 -1.95
N LYS A 34 -9.61 14.28 -2.80
CA LYS A 34 -9.98 14.61 -4.19
C LYS A 34 -10.22 13.30 -4.92
N THR A 35 -11.25 13.25 -5.76
CA THR A 35 -11.49 12.11 -6.64
C THR A 35 -10.30 11.93 -7.57
N ALA A 36 -9.81 10.71 -7.68
CA ALA A 36 -8.72 10.36 -8.58
C ALA A 36 -9.20 10.52 -10.04
N ALA A 37 -8.33 10.96 -10.94
CA ALA A 37 -8.70 11.04 -12.36
C ALA A 37 -8.92 9.62 -12.92
N ALA A 38 -9.84 9.45 -13.88
CA ALA A 38 -10.25 8.16 -14.42
C ALA A 38 -9.10 7.25 -14.94
N LYS A 39 -7.91 7.82 -15.20
CA LYS A 39 -6.71 7.10 -15.67
C LYS A 39 -5.63 6.85 -14.59
N SER A 40 -5.82 7.31 -13.36
CA SER A 40 -4.82 7.08 -12.30
C SER A 40 -5.07 5.77 -11.58
N ARG A 41 -4.00 5.00 -11.34
CA ARG A 41 -4.03 3.83 -10.44
C ARG A 41 -4.61 4.23 -9.07
N MET A 42 -5.78 3.68 -8.75
CA MET A 42 -6.43 3.87 -7.44
C MET A 42 -5.71 3.01 -6.39
N ARG A 43 -5.96 3.26 -5.11
CA ARG A 43 -5.24 2.58 -4.03
C ARG A 43 -6.15 1.62 -3.30
N PHE A 44 -5.58 0.52 -2.84
CA PHE A 44 -6.26 -0.40 -1.95
C PHE A 44 -5.44 -0.64 -0.69
N VAL A 45 -6.13 -1.11 0.34
CA VAL A 45 -5.52 -1.56 1.58
C VAL A 45 -6.33 -2.73 2.13
N VAL A 46 -5.63 -3.69 2.72
CA VAL A 46 -6.23 -4.75 3.53
C VAL A 46 -5.64 -4.65 4.92
N GLN A 47 -6.49 -4.38 5.91
CA GLN A 47 -6.09 -4.33 7.31
C GLN A 47 -6.50 -5.62 8.01
N MET A 48 -5.57 -6.28 8.68
CA MET A 48 -5.90 -7.42 9.54
C MET A 48 -6.27 -6.86 10.91
N HIS A 49 -7.45 -7.20 11.40
CA HIS A 49 -8.07 -6.61 12.57
C HIS A 49 -8.48 -7.69 13.56
N ARG A 50 -7.83 -7.71 14.74
CA ARG A 50 -8.23 -8.51 15.89
C ARG A 50 -9.12 -7.69 16.80
N ALA A 51 -10.41 -7.65 16.46
CA ALA A 51 -11.47 -7.18 17.36
C ALA A 51 -11.96 -8.34 18.24
N THR A 52 -13.28 -8.45 18.47
CA THR A 52 -13.89 -9.64 19.11
C THR A 52 -13.57 -10.92 18.34
N ARG A 53 -13.50 -10.83 17.01
CA ARG A 53 -13.04 -11.90 16.11
C ARG A 53 -12.00 -11.34 15.16
N LEU A 54 -11.08 -12.21 14.74
CA LEU A 54 -10.18 -11.88 13.65
C LEU A 54 -10.98 -11.71 12.37
N HIS A 55 -10.73 -10.63 11.66
CA HIS A 55 -11.24 -10.38 10.33
C HIS A 55 -10.26 -9.50 9.57
N TYR A 56 -10.52 -9.31 8.29
CA TYR A 56 -9.73 -8.46 7.41
C TYR A 56 -10.63 -7.36 6.84
N ASP A 57 -10.30 -6.12 7.09
CA ASP A 57 -10.97 -4.98 6.47
C ASP A 57 -10.34 -4.74 5.09
N PHE A 58 -11.06 -5.12 4.04
CA PHE A 58 -10.69 -4.90 2.65
C PHE A 58 -11.22 -3.56 2.17
N ARG A 59 -10.38 -2.70 1.60
CA ARG A 59 -10.80 -1.35 1.21
C ARG A 59 -10.26 -0.93 -0.15
N LEU A 60 -11.13 -0.31 -0.94
CA LEU A 60 -10.82 0.27 -2.25
C LEU A 60 -11.03 1.78 -2.20
N GLU A 61 -10.08 2.55 -2.70
CA GLU A 61 -10.27 3.98 -2.93
C GLU A 61 -11.30 4.21 -4.04
N ALA A 62 -12.44 4.83 -3.70
CA ALA A 62 -13.52 5.17 -4.63
C ALA A 62 -14.13 6.52 -4.20
N ASP A 63 -14.39 7.41 -5.16
CA ASP A 63 -14.91 8.78 -4.93
C ASP A 63 -14.30 9.52 -3.71
N GLY A 64 -12.96 9.49 -3.58
CA GLY A 64 -12.26 10.22 -2.53
C GLY A 64 -12.43 9.65 -1.11
N VAL A 65 -12.99 8.45 -0.96
CA VAL A 65 -13.06 7.70 0.29
C VAL A 65 -12.54 6.26 0.09
N LEU A 66 -12.47 5.49 1.17
CA LEU A 66 -12.18 4.05 1.15
C LEU A 66 -13.50 3.29 1.32
N ALA A 67 -14.08 2.83 0.21
CA ALA A 67 -15.17 1.85 0.24
C ALA A 67 -14.65 0.58 0.94
N SER A 68 -15.38 0.08 1.93
CA SER A 68 -14.82 -0.86 2.91
C SER A 68 -15.71 -2.07 3.14
N TRP A 69 -15.08 -3.24 3.26
CA TRP A 69 -15.74 -4.50 3.58
C TRP A 69 -14.99 -5.26 4.67
N ALA A 70 -15.70 -5.78 5.65
CA ALA A 70 -15.17 -6.74 6.62
C ALA A 70 -15.24 -8.16 6.03
N VAL A 71 -14.09 -8.82 5.93
CA VAL A 71 -13.91 -10.17 5.36
C VAL A 71 -13.48 -11.13 6.47
N PRO A 72 -14.40 -11.89 7.11
CA PRO A 72 -14.08 -12.64 8.33
C PRO A 72 -12.99 -13.70 8.14
N LYS A 73 -13.00 -14.40 7.01
CA LYS A 73 -11.99 -15.42 6.68
C LYS A 73 -10.78 -14.86 5.92
N GLY A 74 -10.73 -13.55 5.68
CA GLY A 74 -9.72 -12.92 4.84
C GLY A 74 -9.88 -13.17 3.34
N PRO A 75 -9.16 -12.38 2.52
CA PRO A 75 -9.07 -12.57 1.08
C PRO A 75 -8.35 -13.88 0.74
N THR A 76 -8.53 -14.37 -0.48
CA THR A 76 -7.97 -15.65 -0.96
C THR A 76 -7.37 -15.50 -2.35
N LEU A 77 -6.33 -16.28 -2.66
CA LEU A 77 -5.85 -16.48 -4.02
C LEU A 77 -6.34 -17.80 -4.63
N VAL A 78 -7.15 -18.58 -3.91
CA VAL A 78 -7.75 -19.82 -4.39
C VAL A 78 -8.94 -19.50 -5.29
N PRO A 79 -8.92 -19.80 -6.60
CA PRO A 79 -10.08 -19.58 -7.45
C PRO A 79 -11.24 -20.49 -7.08
N GLY A 80 -12.45 -19.95 -7.09
CA GLY A 80 -13.68 -20.69 -6.74
C GLY A 80 -14.05 -20.62 -5.25
N ASP A 81 -13.12 -20.23 -4.37
CA ASP A 81 -13.45 -19.85 -3.00
C ASP A 81 -14.37 -18.62 -2.99
N ARG A 82 -15.42 -18.68 -2.17
CA ARG A 82 -16.35 -17.57 -1.96
C ARG A 82 -16.12 -16.94 -0.59
N ARG A 83 -15.46 -15.79 -0.54
CA ARG A 83 -15.20 -15.08 0.71
C ARG A 83 -16.32 -14.06 0.97
N LEU A 84 -17.07 -14.25 2.06
CA LEU A 84 -18.05 -13.25 2.51
C LEU A 84 -17.32 -11.93 2.83
N ALA A 85 -17.81 -10.84 2.25
CA ALA A 85 -17.33 -9.48 2.45
C ALA A 85 -18.53 -8.62 2.86
N MET A 86 -18.64 -8.30 4.15
CA MET A 86 -19.75 -7.47 4.64
C MET A 86 -19.42 -6.00 4.41
N HIS A 87 -20.24 -5.27 3.67
CA HIS A 87 -20.03 -3.84 3.46
C HIS A 87 -20.16 -3.08 4.79
N VAL A 88 -19.20 -2.21 5.07
CA VAL A 88 -19.15 -1.36 6.28
C VAL A 88 -19.00 0.10 5.87
N GLU A 89 -18.85 1.01 6.83
CA GLU A 89 -18.76 2.44 6.53
C GLU A 89 -17.55 2.79 5.66
N ASP A 90 -17.71 3.82 4.82
CA ASP A 90 -16.59 4.46 4.14
C ASP A 90 -15.56 4.99 5.12
N HIS A 91 -14.27 4.77 4.86
CA HIS A 91 -13.19 5.29 5.68
C HIS A 91 -12.47 6.45 4.99
N PRO A 92 -11.88 7.41 5.72
CA PRO A 92 -11.08 8.45 5.11
C PRO A 92 -9.82 7.86 4.45
N LEU A 93 -9.32 8.50 3.39
CA LEU A 93 -8.14 8.00 2.68
C LEU A 93 -6.92 7.80 3.58
N ASP A 94 -6.73 8.68 4.57
CA ASP A 94 -5.61 8.61 5.51
C ASP A 94 -5.68 7.38 6.44
N TYR A 95 -6.85 6.75 6.55
CA TYR A 95 -7.05 5.51 7.32
C TYR A 95 -6.25 4.33 6.76
N ARG A 96 -5.89 4.38 5.47
CA ARG A 96 -5.10 3.32 4.81
C ARG A 96 -3.76 3.05 5.46
N ASP A 97 -3.21 4.04 6.17
CA ASP A 97 -1.92 3.93 6.84
C ASP A 97 -2.08 3.69 8.35
N PHE A 98 -3.30 3.51 8.85
CA PHE A 98 -3.55 3.26 10.26
C PHE A 98 -3.08 1.86 10.67
N GLU A 99 -2.21 1.82 11.69
CA GLU A 99 -1.83 0.64 12.46
C GLU A 99 -1.80 1.04 13.93
N GLY A 100 -2.38 0.23 14.81
CA GLY A 100 -2.47 0.57 16.21
C GLY A 100 -3.48 -0.27 16.99
N ASN A 101 -3.74 0.17 18.21
CA ASN A 101 -4.70 -0.43 19.11
C ASN A 101 -5.88 0.53 19.30
N ILE A 102 -7.06 0.15 18.81
CA ILE A 102 -8.31 0.87 19.01
C ILE A 102 -8.83 0.53 20.43
N PRO A 103 -8.98 1.51 21.33
CA PRO A 103 -9.32 1.27 22.73
C PRO A 103 -10.63 0.49 22.92
N GLU A 104 -10.71 -0.23 24.04
CA GLU A 104 -11.94 -0.88 24.45
C GLU A 104 -13.11 0.11 24.55
N LYS A 105 -14.33 -0.36 24.27
CA LYS A 105 -15.57 0.43 24.20
C LYS A 105 -15.66 1.40 23.01
N GLN A 106 -14.61 1.58 22.23
CA GLN A 106 -14.68 2.25 20.93
C GLN A 106 -15.21 1.29 19.85
N TYR A 107 -15.86 1.85 18.84
CA TYR A 107 -16.30 1.05 17.69
C TYR A 107 -15.10 0.52 16.93
N GLY A 108 -15.03 -0.79 16.73
CA GLY A 108 -13.86 -1.44 16.15
C GLY A 108 -12.71 -1.62 17.14
N ALA A 109 -12.98 -1.68 18.45
CA ALA A 109 -11.96 -1.98 19.45
C ALA A 109 -11.16 -3.24 19.09
N GLY A 110 -9.83 -3.14 19.17
CA GLY A 110 -8.95 -4.22 18.73
C GLY A 110 -7.61 -3.74 18.16
N ASN A 111 -6.77 -4.72 17.82
CA ASN A 111 -5.47 -4.47 17.21
C ASN A 111 -5.59 -4.49 15.69
N VAL A 112 -5.00 -3.50 15.03
CA VAL A 112 -5.05 -3.34 13.57
C VAL A 112 -3.64 -3.24 13.02
N ILE A 113 -3.37 -4.02 11.97
CA ILE A 113 -2.17 -3.86 11.12
C ILE A 113 -2.56 -3.70 9.65
N VAL A 114 -1.72 -3.03 8.86
CA VAL A 114 -1.79 -2.99 7.40
C VAL A 114 -1.21 -4.29 6.87
N TRP A 115 -2.09 -5.26 6.64
CA TRP A 115 -1.71 -6.62 6.24
C TRP A 115 -1.33 -6.67 4.76
N ASP A 116 -1.96 -5.89 3.88
CA ASP A 116 -1.50 -5.66 2.50
C ASP A 116 -1.88 -4.24 2.05
N ARG A 117 -1.17 -3.72 1.06
CA ARG A 117 -1.50 -2.44 0.41
C ARG A 117 -0.89 -2.37 -0.97
N GLY A 118 -1.51 -1.59 -1.84
CA GLY A 118 -0.98 -1.35 -3.16
C GLY A 118 -1.88 -0.45 -3.98
N THR A 119 -1.87 -0.71 -5.28
CA THR A 119 -2.77 -0.05 -6.23
C THR A 119 -3.68 -1.04 -6.91
N TYR A 120 -4.80 -0.56 -7.44
CA TYR A 120 -5.68 -1.35 -8.27
C TYR A 120 -6.13 -0.57 -9.50
N THR A 121 -6.55 -1.31 -10.53
CA THR A 121 -7.25 -0.79 -11.70
C THR A 121 -8.54 -1.56 -11.91
N LEU A 122 -9.52 -0.92 -12.54
CA LEU A 122 -10.71 -1.62 -12.99
C LEU A 122 -10.37 -2.57 -14.14
N ALA A 123 -10.88 -3.80 -14.06
CA ALA A 123 -10.86 -4.75 -15.17
C ALA A 123 -12.06 -4.53 -16.11
N GLU A 124 -13.17 -4.04 -15.55
CA GLU A 124 -14.41 -3.66 -16.24
C GLU A 124 -14.90 -2.32 -15.68
N GLY A 125 -15.53 -1.49 -16.52
CA GLY A 125 -16.08 -0.19 -16.10
C GLY A 125 -15.07 0.97 -16.10
N THR A 126 -15.54 2.16 -15.70
CA THR A 126 -14.73 3.40 -15.72
C THR A 126 -14.65 4.14 -14.40
N ASP A 127 -15.64 3.97 -13.52
CA ASP A 127 -15.67 4.62 -12.20
C ASP A 127 -15.93 3.56 -11.12
N PRO A 128 -14.99 3.33 -10.18
CA PRO A 128 -15.17 2.31 -9.15
C PRO A 128 -16.38 2.58 -8.24
N ALA A 129 -16.73 3.85 -7.99
CA ALA A 129 -17.88 4.17 -7.16
C ALA A 129 -19.20 3.79 -7.84
N ASP A 130 -19.30 3.95 -9.16
CA ASP A 130 -20.46 3.52 -9.93
C ASP A 130 -20.56 1.99 -10.00
N GLU A 131 -19.45 1.28 -10.24
CA GLU A 131 -19.42 -0.19 -10.22
C GLU A 131 -19.85 -0.76 -8.84
N ILE A 132 -19.40 -0.13 -7.75
CA ILE A 132 -19.81 -0.51 -6.39
C ILE A 132 -21.31 -0.23 -6.17
N ALA A 133 -21.83 0.91 -6.61
CA ALA A 133 -23.26 1.21 -6.51
C ALA A 133 -24.11 0.20 -7.30
N ASN A 134 -23.63 -0.19 -8.48
CA ASN A 134 -24.27 -1.18 -9.34
C ASN A 134 -24.20 -2.62 -8.77
N GLY A 135 -23.46 -2.84 -7.69
CA GLY A 135 -23.41 -4.12 -6.98
C GLY A 135 -22.42 -5.13 -7.57
N LYS A 136 -21.55 -4.73 -8.49
CA LYS A 136 -20.47 -5.58 -9.01
C LYS A 136 -19.29 -4.72 -9.44
N ILE A 137 -18.09 -5.02 -8.93
CA ILE A 137 -16.85 -4.39 -9.37
C ILE A 137 -15.82 -5.48 -9.66
N LYS A 138 -15.20 -5.43 -10.85
CA LYS A 138 -14.09 -6.29 -11.26
C LYS A 138 -12.81 -5.48 -11.36
N PHE A 139 -11.74 -5.92 -10.72
CA PHE A 139 -10.53 -5.14 -10.56
C PHE A 139 -9.27 -6.01 -10.50
N VAL A 140 -8.13 -5.42 -10.88
CA VAL A 140 -6.80 -6.03 -10.79
C VAL A 140 -6.06 -5.40 -9.62
N LEU A 141 -5.62 -6.21 -8.67
CA LEU A 141 -4.77 -5.78 -7.56
C LEU A 141 -3.28 -5.86 -7.93
N HIS A 142 -2.54 -4.86 -7.48
CA HIS A 142 -1.08 -4.81 -7.53
C HIS A 142 -0.56 -4.53 -6.10
N GLY A 143 -0.50 -5.60 -5.30
CA GLY A 143 -0.17 -5.58 -3.88
C GLY A 143 1.20 -6.18 -3.56
N LYS A 144 1.47 -6.32 -2.26
CA LYS A 144 2.60 -7.10 -1.77
C LYS A 144 2.24 -8.56 -1.53
N LYS A 145 0.98 -8.84 -1.19
CA LYS A 145 0.46 -10.20 -0.96
C LYS A 145 -0.60 -10.58 -1.99
N LEU A 146 -1.54 -9.69 -2.25
CA LEU A 146 -2.61 -9.91 -3.21
C LEU A 146 -2.27 -9.29 -4.56
N ASN A 147 -2.28 -10.11 -5.59
CA ASN A 147 -2.09 -9.70 -6.98
C ASN A 147 -3.10 -10.41 -7.88
N GLY A 148 -3.35 -9.82 -9.05
CA GLY A 148 -4.25 -10.37 -10.06
C GLY A 148 -5.68 -9.88 -9.96
N GLU A 149 -6.56 -10.49 -10.76
CA GLU A 149 -7.97 -10.18 -10.91
C GLU A 149 -8.81 -10.71 -9.75
N PHE A 150 -9.72 -9.86 -9.29
CA PHE A 150 -10.73 -10.14 -8.29
C PHE A 150 -12.06 -9.53 -8.69
N THR A 151 -13.13 -10.11 -8.15
CA THR A 151 -14.49 -9.62 -8.30
C THR A 151 -15.14 -9.45 -6.92
N LEU A 152 -15.73 -8.28 -6.67
CA LEU A 152 -16.68 -8.08 -5.58
C LEU A 152 -18.09 -8.04 -6.17
N VAL A 153 -18.99 -8.88 -5.66
CA VAL A 153 -20.40 -8.92 -6.08
C VAL A 153 -21.35 -8.88 -4.89
N LYS A 154 -22.31 -7.95 -4.92
CA LYS A 154 -23.37 -7.81 -3.91
C LYS A 154 -24.34 -8.98 -4.04
N ILE A 155 -24.67 -9.61 -2.93
CA ILE A 155 -25.68 -10.67 -2.87
C ILE A 155 -26.91 -10.18 -2.11
N LYS A 156 -28.06 -10.81 -2.36
CA LYS A 156 -29.27 -10.52 -1.60
C LYS A 156 -29.07 -10.96 -0.15
N ALA A 157 -29.31 -10.05 0.79
CA ALA A 157 -29.41 -10.40 2.20
C ALA A 157 -30.55 -11.40 2.39
N ARG A 158 -30.32 -12.40 3.25
CA ARG A 158 -31.39 -13.34 3.63
C ARG A 158 -32.38 -12.67 4.56
N GLU A 159 -33.57 -13.24 4.67
CA GLU A 159 -34.58 -12.76 5.59
C GLU A 159 -34.05 -12.78 7.03
N GLY A 160 -34.09 -11.63 7.72
CA GLY A 160 -33.52 -11.46 9.05
C GLY A 160 -32.02 -11.13 9.10
N GLU A 161 -31.30 -11.12 7.98
CA GLU A 161 -29.91 -10.64 7.94
C GLU A 161 -29.87 -9.11 7.82
N HIS A 162 -29.13 -8.47 8.73
CA HIS A 162 -28.85 -7.04 8.68
C HIS A 162 -27.52 -6.79 7.95
N GLY A 163 -27.50 -5.77 7.10
CA GLY A 163 -26.31 -5.32 6.38
C GLY A 163 -26.39 -5.56 4.88
N GLU A 164 -25.29 -5.29 4.20
CA GLU A 164 -25.17 -5.47 2.75
C GLU A 164 -24.07 -6.51 2.47
N PRO A 165 -24.44 -7.78 2.30
CA PRO A 165 -23.46 -8.84 2.06
C PRO A 165 -22.94 -8.81 0.63
N TRP A 166 -21.63 -8.99 0.49
CA TRP A 166 -20.93 -9.18 -0.78
C TRP A 166 -20.12 -10.47 -0.75
N LEU A 167 -19.72 -10.93 -1.94
CA LEU A 167 -18.72 -11.97 -2.11
C LEU A 167 -17.47 -11.37 -2.76
N LEU A 168 -16.32 -11.56 -2.13
CA LEU A 168 -15.01 -11.37 -2.72
C LEU A 168 -14.56 -12.69 -3.34
N LEU A 169 -14.25 -12.65 -4.63
CA LEU A 169 -13.89 -13.79 -5.45
C LEU A 169 -12.53 -13.54 -6.11
N LYS A 170 -11.67 -14.56 -6.11
CA LYS A 170 -10.46 -14.56 -6.93
C LYS A 170 -10.80 -15.12 -8.31
N ASP A 171 -10.50 -14.34 -9.35
CA ASP A 171 -10.60 -14.80 -10.74
C ASP A 171 -9.42 -15.72 -11.09
N ARG A 172 -9.56 -16.55 -12.13
CA ARG A 172 -8.47 -17.44 -12.58
C ARG A 172 -7.49 -16.63 -13.43
N ASP A 173 -6.25 -16.51 -12.96
CA ASP A 173 -5.15 -15.86 -13.66
C ASP A 173 -3.80 -16.43 -13.17
N GLU A 174 -2.69 -15.81 -13.59
CA GLU A 174 -1.32 -16.20 -13.23
C GLU A 174 -0.98 -16.07 -11.74
N TYR A 175 -1.78 -15.32 -10.96
CA TYR A 175 -1.58 -15.12 -9.52
C TYR A 175 -2.49 -16.01 -8.66
N ALA A 176 -3.28 -16.88 -9.29
CA ALA A 176 -4.07 -17.88 -8.59
C ALA A 176 -3.16 -18.90 -7.89
N ASP A 177 -3.44 -19.15 -6.61
CA ASP A 177 -2.73 -20.13 -5.80
C ASP A 177 -3.75 -21.01 -5.05
N PRO A 178 -3.93 -22.29 -5.45
CA PRO A 178 -4.84 -23.22 -4.81
C PRO A 178 -4.51 -23.57 -3.35
N ASN A 179 -3.27 -23.34 -2.90
CA ASN A 179 -2.82 -23.65 -1.55
C ASN A 179 -2.79 -22.42 -0.63
N TYR A 180 -3.30 -21.28 -1.10
CA TYR A 180 -3.21 -20.02 -0.41
C TYR A 180 -4.04 -19.97 0.88
N ASP A 181 -3.39 -19.66 2.00
CA ASP A 181 -4.05 -19.29 3.25
C ASP A 181 -3.60 -17.87 3.70
N PRO A 182 -4.51 -16.90 3.89
CA PRO A 182 -4.15 -15.60 4.43
C PRO A 182 -3.47 -15.66 5.81
N ALA A 183 -3.67 -16.73 6.58
CA ALA A 183 -3.05 -16.95 7.88
C ALA A 183 -1.51 -17.12 7.81
N ASP A 184 -0.98 -17.60 6.67
CA ASP A 184 0.46 -17.79 6.45
C ASP A 184 1.22 -16.47 6.30
N HIS A 185 0.49 -15.34 6.25
CA HIS A 185 1.05 -14.00 6.08
C HIS A 185 0.79 -13.09 7.29
N PRO A 186 1.22 -13.42 8.52
CA PRO A 186 0.77 -12.76 9.75
C PRO A 186 1.32 -11.34 9.97
N LYS A 187 2.28 -10.90 9.14
CA LYS A 187 3.03 -9.64 9.34
C LYS A 187 2.48 -8.49 8.52
N SER A 188 2.63 -7.28 9.05
CA SER A 188 2.37 -6.02 8.36
C SER A 188 3.33 -5.80 7.19
N VAL A 189 2.81 -5.31 6.05
CA VAL A 189 3.63 -4.85 4.92
C VAL A 189 4.17 -3.42 5.12
N LYS A 190 3.69 -2.71 6.16
CA LYS A 190 4.13 -1.36 6.50
C LYS A 190 5.23 -1.38 7.56
N SER A 191 5.06 -2.15 8.63
CA SER A 191 5.94 -2.14 9.80
C SER A 191 6.63 -3.46 10.08
N GLY A 192 6.27 -4.56 9.39
CA GLY A 192 6.77 -5.91 9.69
C GLY A 192 6.20 -6.53 10.98
N LYS A 193 5.42 -5.77 11.76
CA LYS A 193 4.82 -6.20 13.02
C LYS A 193 3.68 -7.20 12.81
N THR A 194 3.50 -8.09 13.78
CA THR A 194 2.28 -8.90 13.94
C THR A 194 1.24 -8.18 14.78
N LEU A 195 0.02 -8.71 14.83
CA LEU A 195 -1.01 -8.24 15.76
C LEU A 195 -0.57 -8.31 17.23
N GLN A 196 0.23 -9.33 17.59
CA GLN A 196 0.72 -9.48 18.97
C GLN A 196 1.75 -8.39 19.32
N ASP A 197 2.61 -8.03 18.36
CA ASP A 197 3.58 -6.95 18.55
C ASP A 197 2.87 -5.60 18.74
N VAL A 198 1.83 -5.33 17.95
CA VAL A 198 1.01 -4.11 18.11
C VAL A 198 0.26 -4.10 19.45
N ALA A 199 -0.27 -5.26 19.88
CA ALA A 199 -0.95 -5.36 21.16
C ALA A 199 -0.04 -5.06 22.36
N ARG A 200 1.24 -5.42 22.26
CA ARG A 200 2.25 -5.22 23.32
C ARG A 200 2.89 -3.83 23.29
N ASP A 201 2.73 -3.08 22.20
CA ASP A 201 3.38 -1.76 22.04
C ASP A 201 2.55 -0.66 22.73
N PRO A 202 3.03 -0.08 23.85
CA PRO A 202 2.29 0.98 24.55
C PRO A 202 2.11 2.25 23.69
N ARG A 203 2.95 2.45 22.67
CA ARG A 203 2.82 3.58 21.73
C ARG A 203 1.75 3.34 20.67
N ALA A 204 1.26 2.11 20.49
CA ALA A 204 0.19 1.78 19.54
C ALA A 204 -1.18 2.37 19.91
N ARG A 205 -1.35 2.85 21.15
CA ARG A 205 -2.54 3.57 21.61
C ARG A 205 -2.58 5.04 21.19
N THR A 206 -1.44 5.58 20.75
CA THR A 206 -1.34 6.91 20.17
C THR A 206 -1.16 6.77 18.68
N TRP A 207 -2.17 7.13 17.89
CA TRP A 207 -1.92 7.32 16.47
C TRP A 207 -1.11 8.57 16.32
N GLN A 208 0.16 8.34 16.01
CA GLN A 208 0.89 9.33 15.30
C GLN A 208 0.32 9.30 13.88
N SER A 209 -0.62 10.21 13.62
CA SER A 209 -0.39 11.00 12.42
C SER A 209 0.99 11.61 12.66
N LYS A 210 2.02 10.95 12.16
CA LYS A 210 2.70 11.72 11.14
C LYS A 210 1.59 11.91 10.13
N PRO A 211 1.11 13.14 9.90
CA PRO A 211 0.64 13.40 8.57
C PRO A 211 1.73 12.73 7.72
N SER A 212 1.35 11.83 6.80
CA SER A 212 2.01 12.02 5.53
C SER A 212 1.82 13.51 5.34
N ALA A 213 2.91 14.27 5.43
CA ALA A 213 2.84 15.63 5.03
C ALA A 213 2.26 15.45 3.63
N ARG A 214 0.96 15.71 3.49
CA ARG A 214 0.52 16.49 2.36
C ARG A 214 1.65 17.50 2.28
N HIS A 215 2.37 17.42 1.19
CA HIS A 215 2.72 18.61 0.49
C HIS A 215 1.43 19.46 0.39
N THR A 216 0.92 20.02 1.50
CA THR A 216 0.60 21.42 1.56
C THR A 216 1.92 21.99 1.13
N ALA A 217 1.96 22.39 -0.14
CA ALA A 217 3.02 23.21 -0.65
C ALA A 217 3.31 24.20 0.49
N ALA A 218 4.50 24.07 1.08
CA ALA A 218 5.07 25.14 1.87
C ALA A 218 4.83 26.42 1.05
N PRO A 219 4.52 27.57 1.69
CA PRO A 219 4.41 28.84 0.96
C PRO A 219 5.56 28.86 -0.03
N ARG A 220 5.23 28.88 -1.33
CA ARG A 220 6.16 28.55 -2.41
C ARG A 220 7.45 29.30 -2.10
N ARG A 221 8.45 28.59 -1.57
CA ARG A 221 9.80 29.11 -1.56
C ARG A 221 10.05 29.43 -3.03
N PRO A 222 10.54 30.64 -3.36
CA PRO A 222 10.84 30.98 -4.75
C PRO A 222 11.57 29.79 -5.35
N ARG A 223 11.13 29.34 -6.53
CA ARG A 223 11.75 28.20 -7.22
C ARG A 223 13.24 28.49 -7.30
N VAL A 224 14.01 27.94 -6.37
CA VAL A 224 15.45 27.84 -6.51
C VAL A 224 15.60 26.96 -7.74
N LYS A 225 16.29 27.46 -8.76
CA LYS A 225 16.71 26.62 -9.89
C LYS A 225 17.29 25.36 -9.27
N ARG A 226 16.65 24.21 -9.48
CA ARG A 226 17.25 22.94 -9.06
C ARG A 226 18.55 22.85 -9.83
N ASP A 227 19.64 22.63 -9.14
CA ASP A 227 20.87 22.25 -9.81
C ASP A 227 20.58 21.00 -10.64
N PRO A 228 21.09 20.94 -11.88
CA PRO A 228 20.92 19.76 -12.71
C PRO A 228 21.43 18.53 -11.96
N LEU A 229 20.84 17.36 -12.24
CA LEU A 229 21.32 16.11 -11.69
C LEU A 229 22.83 16.02 -11.94
N PRO A 230 23.65 15.77 -10.89
CA PRO A 230 25.08 15.59 -11.12
C PRO A 230 25.25 14.47 -12.12
N GLN A 231 25.96 14.75 -13.20
CA GLN A 231 26.42 13.73 -14.14
C GLN A 231 27.83 13.35 -13.72
N PRO A 232 28.02 12.36 -12.82
CA PRO A 232 29.36 11.94 -12.46
C PRO A 232 30.08 11.47 -13.72
N LYS A 233 31.22 12.10 -13.99
CA LYS A 233 32.04 11.84 -15.17
C LYS A 233 32.69 10.44 -15.12
N SER A 234 32.80 9.87 -13.93
CA SER A 234 33.47 8.60 -13.69
C SER A 234 32.96 7.94 -12.41
N LEU A 235 33.05 6.61 -12.36
CA LEU A 235 32.80 5.83 -11.16
C LEU A 235 33.84 6.13 -10.07
N MET A 236 33.45 6.01 -8.81
CA MET A 236 34.29 6.13 -7.62
C MET A 236 35.16 4.88 -7.42
N LEU A 237 36.16 4.70 -8.28
CA LEU A 237 37.04 3.55 -8.23
C LEU A 237 38.01 3.63 -7.04
N ALA A 238 38.30 2.47 -6.45
CA ALA A 238 39.34 2.36 -5.44
C ALA A 238 40.70 2.78 -6.01
N THR A 239 41.44 3.57 -5.25
CA THR A 239 42.83 3.93 -5.58
C THR A 239 43.74 2.86 -5.02
N LEU A 240 44.60 2.29 -5.87
CA LEU A 240 45.58 1.31 -5.41
C LEU A 240 46.63 2.00 -4.54
N VAL A 241 46.84 1.49 -3.33
CA VAL A 241 47.84 1.97 -2.37
C VAL A 241 48.81 0.84 -2.03
N ALA A 242 50.05 1.20 -1.67
CA ALA A 242 51.12 0.23 -1.44
C ALA A 242 50.95 -0.59 -0.15
N ALA A 243 50.26 -0.05 0.84
CA ALA A 243 50.01 -0.70 2.13
C ALA A 243 48.63 -0.29 2.67
N PRO A 244 47.98 -1.15 3.47
CA PRO A 244 46.76 -0.79 4.19
C PRO A 244 47.06 0.34 5.18
N PHE A 245 46.07 1.20 5.41
CA PHE A 245 46.15 2.29 6.38
C PHE A 245 45.01 2.13 7.39
N ASP A 246 45.17 2.78 8.55
CA ASP A 246 44.14 2.88 9.58
C ASP A 246 44.07 4.35 10.00
N ASP A 247 42.92 4.98 9.74
CA ASP A 247 42.72 6.41 9.93
C ASP A 247 41.29 6.66 10.45
N PRO A 248 41.11 7.40 11.58
CA PRO A 248 39.80 7.66 12.17
C PRO A 248 38.81 8.44 11.27
N GLY A 249 39.31 9.12 10.23
CA GLY A 249 38.50 9.81 9.23
C GLY A 249 37.91 8.89 8.16
N TRP A 250 38.24 7.59 8.19
CA TRP A 250 37.83 6.62 7.19
C TRP A 250 36.92 5.54 7.76
N LEU A 251 35.96 5.12 6.95
CA LEU A 251 35.16 3.92 7.17
C LEU A 251 35.63 2.86 6.20
N PHE A 252 35.89 1.65 6.70
CA PHE A 252 36.31 0.51 5.91
C PHE A 252 35.13 -0.42 5.65
N GLU A 253 34.98 -0.88 4.40
CA GLU A 253 33.98 -1.87 4.00
C GLU A 253 34.65 -3.10 3.39
N ILE A 254 34.00 -4.26 3.51
CA ILE A 254 34.45 -5.48 2.84
C ILE A 254 34.32 -5.24 1.33
N LYS A 255 35.41 -5.48 0.59
CA LYS A 255 35.35 -5.49 -0.87
C LYS A 255 34.55 -6.70 -1.32
N TRP A 256 33.41 -6.44 -1.94
CA TRP A 256 32.66 -7.46 -2.68
C TRP A 256 33.19 -7.57 -4.12
N ASP A 257 33.07 -8.76 -4.71
CA ASP A 257 33.43 -8.98 -6.11
C ASP A 257 32.17 -9.04 -6.98
N GLY A 258 32.05 -8.12 -7.93
CA GLY A 258 30.80 -7.93 -8.69
C GLY A 258 30.96 -7.04 -9.92
N TYR A 259 29.87 -6.38 -10.29
CA TYR A 259 29.85 -5.37 -11.35
C TYR A 259 29.64 -3.98 -10.77
N ARG A 260 30.70 -3.17 -10.70
CA ARG A 260 30.58 -1.73 -10.41
C ARG A 260 29.73 -1.03 -11.47
N ALA A 261 28.67 -0.37 -11.04
CA ALA A 261 27.73 0.30 -11.92
C ALA A 261 27.26 1.64 -11.35
N LEU A 262 26.92 2.54 -12.26
CA LEU A 262 26.27 3.81 -11.98
C LEU A 262 24.77 3.64 -12.22
N CYS A 263 23.98 3.85 -11.18
CA CYS A 263 22.53 3.83 -11.20
C CYS A 263 22.01 5.26 -11.18
N THR A 264 21.32 5.67 -12.24
CA THR A 264 20.63 6.96 -12.32
C THR A 264 19.13 6.72 -12.22
N ILE A 265 18.48 7.39 -11.27
CA ILE A 265 17.04 7.35 -11.09
C ILE A 265 16.52 8.77 -11.24
N GLU A 266 15.75 9.01 -12.28
CA GLU A 266 15.11 10.30 -12.54
C GLU A 266 13.69 10.05 -13.03
N GLU A 267 12.69 10.72 -12.43
CA GLU A 267 11.27 10.57 -12.79
C GLU A 267 10.77 9.11 -12.81
N ASN A 268 11.26 8.28 -11.86
CA ASN A 268 11.00 6.84 -11.79
C ASN A 268 11.52 6.02 -12.99
N LYS A 269 12.42 6.59 -13.78
CA LYS A 269 13.18 5.87 -14.80
C LYS A 269 14.53 5.49 -14.21
N LEU A 270 14.82 4.19 -14.20
CA LEU A 270 16.12 3.65 -13.83
C LEU A 270 16.98 3.49 -15.08
N THR A 271 18.23 3.95 -15.00
CA THR A 271 19.30 3.59 -15.93
C THR A 271 20.45 3.01 -15.13
N VAL A 272 20.98 1.85 -15.54
CA VAL A 272 22.13 1.22 -14.87
C VAL A 272 23.22 1.01 -15.90
N VAL A 273 24.36 1.66 -15.71
CA VAL A 273 25.47 1.65 -16.66
C VAL A 273 26.73 1.15 -15.98
N SER A 274 27.40 0.16 -16.57
CA SER A 274 28.70 -0.33 -16.10
C SER A 274 29.83 0.67 -16.34
N ARG A 275 31.03 0.37 -15.81
CA ARG A 275 32.29 1.10 -16.09
C ARG A 275 32.53 1.41 -17.57
N ASN A 276 32.16 0.49 -18.46
CA ASN A 276 32.44 0.60 -19.89
C ASN A 276 31.24 1.13 -20.70
N GLY A 277 30.24 1.73 -20.05
CA GLY A 277 29.09 2.31 -20.75
C GLY A 277 27.99 1.31 -21.15
N LEU A 278 28.12 0.03 -20.74
CA LEU A 278 27.12 -0.99 -21.07
C LEU A 278 25.88 -0.88 -20.17
N ASP A 279 24.70 -0.98 -20.77
CA ASP A 279 23.42 -1.12 -20.09
C ASP A 279 23.36 -2.46 -19.35
N MET A 280 23.22 -2.39 -18.03
CA MET A 280 23.21 -3.55 -17.14
C MET A 280 21.80 -4.09 -16.86
N LEU A 281 20.73 -3.36 -17.21
CA LEU A 281 19.35 -3.84 -16.99
C LEU A 281 18.99 -5.04 -17.87
N ARG A 282 19.66 -5.19 -19.02
CA ARG A 282 19.54 -6.40 -19.84
C ARG A 282 20.09 -7.65 -19.14
N ARG A 283 21.14 -7.47 -18.34
CA ARG A 283 21.83 -8.56 -17.64
C ARG A 283 21.24 -8.83 -16.26
N PHE A 284 20.72 -7.79 -15.61
CA PHE A 284 20.14 -7.82 -14.26
C PHE A 284 18.76 -7.14 -14.26
N PRO A 285 17.73 -7.77 -14.84
CA PRO A 285 16.41 -7.16 -14.99
C PRO A 285 15.72 -6.88 -13.64
N ASP A 286 16.03 -7.66 -12.60
CA ASP A 286 15.46 -7.51 -11.26
C ASP A 286 15.78 -6.15 -10.63
N LEU A 287 16.86 -5.49 -11.06
CA LEU A 287 17.23 -4.15 -10.61
C LEU A 287 16.16 -3.10 -10.97
N GLN A 288 15.25 -3.37 -11.91
CA GLN A 288 14.14 -2.49 -12.26
C GLN A 288 13.27 -2.11 -11.04
N GLN A 289 13.23 -2.96 -10.00
CA GLN A 289 12.56 -2.69 -8.74
C GLN A 289 13.09 -1.44 -8.01
N LEU A 290 14.34 -1.05 -8.26
CA LEU A 290 14.97 0.14 -7.67
C LEU A 290 14.38 1.46 -8.21
N ALA A 291 13.71 1.44 -9.36
CA ALA A 291 13.16 2.64 -9.99
C ALA A 291 12.19 3.42 -9.08
N GLY A 292 11.52 2.74 -8.15
CA GLY A 292 10.60 3.33 -7.17
C GLY A 292 11.18 3.53 -5.77
N ALA A 293 12.45 3.20 -5.53
CA ALA A 293 13.02 3.16 -4.18
C ALA A 293 13.20 4.55 -3.54
N PHE A 294 13.34 5.61 -4.34
CA PHE A 294 13.76 6.94 -3.87
C PHE A 294 12.67 8.04 -3.91
N ALA A 295 11.39 7.68 -3.82
CA ALA A 295 10.27 8.63 -3.64
C ALA A 295 10.31 9.86 -4.58
N SER A 296 10.67 9.65 -5.85
CA SER A 296 10.80 10.69 -6.89
C SER A 296 11.90 11.74 -6.67
N VAL A 297 12.84 11.50 -5.76
CA VAL A 297 14.09 12.28 -5.71
C VAL A 297 14.99 11.79 -6.84
N PRO A 298 15.49 12.68 -7.70
CA PRO A 298 16.51 12.32 -8.67
C PRO A 298 17.79 11.91 -7.93
N VAL A 299 18.27 10.69 -8.16
CA VAL A 299 19.42 10.12 -7.45
C VAL A 299 20.41 9.54 -8.45
N VAL A 300 21.70 9.72 -8.17
CA VAL A 300 22.77 8.95 -8.78
C VAL A 300 23.46 8.15 -7.69
N VAL A 301 23.54 6.83 -7.88
CA VAL A 301 24.21 5.89 -6.97
C VAL A 301 25.35 5.24 -7.71
N ASP A 302 26.53 5.24 -7.10
CA ASP A 302 27.68 4.44 -7.53
C ASP A 302 27.80 3.26 -6.57
N GLY A 303 27.80 2.03 -7.08
CA GLY A 303 27.86 0.85 -6.23
C GLY A 303 28.25 -0.41 -6.98
N GLU A 304 28.31 -1.52 -6.25
CA GLU A 304 28.65 -2.84 -6.76
C GLU A 304 27.38 -3.71 -6.86
N ILE A 305 27.12 -4.28 -8.04
CA ILE A 305 26.10 -5.31 -8.21
C ILE A 305 26.74 -6.65 -7.87
N VAL A 306 26.24 -7.29 -6.83
CA VAL A 306 26.80 -8.54 -6.28
C VAL A 306 25.70 -9.61 -6.26
N SER A 307 26.09 -10.86 -6.47
CA SER A 307 25.24 -12.01 -6.22
C SER A 307 25.63 -12.56 -4.86
N LEU A 308 24.67 -12.63 -3.94
CA LEU A 308 24.83 -13.29 -2.66
C LEU A 308 24.04 -14.60 -2.76
N ASP A 309 24.71 -15.70 -2.49
CA ASP A 309 24.22 -17.08 -2.51
C ASP A 309 23.21 -17.40 -1.39
#